data_AF-A0A967ZQ75-F1
#
_entry.id   AF-A0A967ZQ75-F1
#
_cell.length_a   1.000
_cell.length_b   1.000
_cell.length_c   1.000
_cell.angle_alpha   90.00
_cell.angle_beta   90.00
_cell.angle_gamma   90.00
#
_symmetry.space_group_name_H-M   'P 1'
#
loop_
_entity.id
_entity.type
_entity.pdbx_description
1 polymer ?
#
loop_
_entity_poly.entity_id
_entity_poly.type
_entity_poly.pdbx_seq_one_letter_code
_entity_poly.pdbx_strand_id
1 'polypeptide(L)'
;DTLDREGRTVAATDAWTELSEGRVAEVFRSFVGRMEQVPPQYSAKKVGGEAMHRRARRGEEVALAPVPVVIHCLEIESVALPSVTFRLRCSSGTYVRALARDAGARLGVG
;
A
#
# COMPACT_ATOMS: atom_id res chain seq x y z
N ASP A 1 -7.71 -4.29 -7.99
CA ASP A 1 -8.58 -4.71 -6.85
C ASP A 1 -7.76 -5.32 -5.71
N THR A 2 -6.76 -6.17 -6.00
CA THR A 2 -5.93 -6.85 -4.98
C THR A 2 -4.76 -6.03 -4.42
N LEU A 3 -4.47 -4.86 -5.01
CA LEU A 3 -3.30 -3.99 -4.72
C LEU A 3 -1.95 -4.61 -5.12
N ASP A 4 -1.95 -5.54 -6.05
CA ASP A 4 -0.77 -6.09 -6.71
C ASP A 4 -1.06 -6.33 -8.20
N ARG A 5 -0.03 -6.76 -8.94
CA ARG A 5 -0.10 -7.02 -10.37
C ARG A 5 -0.93 -8.26 -10.76
N GLU A 6 -1.28 -9.12 -9.80
CA GLU A 6 -2.08 -10.32 -10.06
C GLU A 6 -3.60 -10.03 -10.05
N GLY A 7 -4.00 -8.87 -9.53
CA GLY A 7 -5.38 -8.41 -9.56
C GLY A 7 -5.80 -7.79 -10.88
N ARG A 8 -7.07 -7.40 -10.93
CA ARG A 8 -7.62 -6.61 -12.04
C ARG A 8 -7.35 -5.12 -11.82
N THR A 9 -6.97 -4.43 -12.89
CA THR A 9 -6.91 -2.97 -12.92
C THR A 9 -8.31 -2.40 -12.69
N VAL A 10 -8.44 -1.52 -11.68
CA VAL A 10 -9.71 -0.85 -11.34
C VAL A 10 -9.70 0.63 -11.69
N ALA A 11 -8.51 1.24 -11.79
CA ALA A 11 -8.28 2.61 -12.20
C ALA A 11 -6.86 2.72 -12.76
N ALA A 12 -6.64 3.68 -13.66
CA ALA A 12 -5.34 4.04 -14.20
C ALA A 12 -5.33 5.55 -14.49
N THR A 13 -4.16 6.18 -14.38
CA THR A 13 -3.96 7.60 -14.65
C THR A 13 -2.53 7.84 -15.12
N ASP A 14 -2.33 8.88 -15.94
CA ASP A 14 -1.01 9.33 -16.40
C ASP A 14 -0.49 10.55 -15.62
N ALA A 15 -1.22 11.00 -14.59
CA ALA A 15 -0.83 12.12 -13.73
C ALA A 15 0.51 11.91 -13.01
N TRP A 16 1.03 10.67 -12.95
CA TRP A 16 2.38 10.39 -12.46
C TRP A 16 3.48 11.06 -13.29
N THR A 17 3.20 11.45 -14.54
CA THR A 17 4.14 12.19 -15.41
C THR A 17 4.46 13.59 -14.86
N GLU A 18 3.61 14.14 -14.00
CA GLU A 18 3.81 15.45 -13.35
C GLU A 18 4.58 15.34 -12.02
N LEU A 19 4.82 14.11 -11.53
CA LEU A 19 5.53 13.90 -10.27
C LEU A 19 7.03 14.13 -10.44
N SER A 20 7.63 14.83 -9.47
CA SER A 20 9.08 14.91 -9.33
C SER A 20 9.60 13.81 -8.40
N GLU A 21 10.84 13.38 -8.62
CA GLU A 21 11.53 12.47 -7.69
C GLU A 21 11.56 13.02 -6.25
N GLY A 22 11.70 14.35 -6.11
CA GLY A 22 11.67 15.03 -4.81
C GLY A 22 10.33 14.85 -4.10
N ARG A 23 9.21 14.95 -4.83
CA ARG A 23 7.87 14.74 -4.28
C ARG A 23 7.64 13.28 -3.87
N VAL A 24 8.11 12.33 -4.69
CA VAL A 24 8.10 10.91 -4.33
C VAL A 24 8.89 10.68 -3.04
N ALA A 25 10.12 11.18 -2.97
CA ALA A 25 10.98 11.00 -1.80
C ALA A 25 10.39 11.64 -0.53
N GLU A 26 9.74 12.80 -0.64
CA GLU A 26 9.02 13.45 0.46
C GLU A 26 7.89 12.55 1.01
N VAL A 27 7.03 12.05 0.12
CA VAL A 27 5.92 11.18 0.51
C VAL A 27 6.44 9.88 1.14
N PHE A 28 7.44 9.25 0.55
CA PHE A 28 8.01 8.01 1.08
C PHE A 28 8.67 8.21 2.46
N ARG A 29 9.37 9.33 2.68
CA ARG A 29 9.92 9.69 4.00
C ARG A 29 8.84 9.87 5.07
N SER A 30 7.67 10.38 4.70
CA SER A 30 6.55 10.61 5.62
C SER A 30 5.91 9.32 6.19
N PHE A 31 6.29 8.14 5.69
CA PHE A 31 5.83 6.85 6.23
C PHE A 31 6.72 6.31 7.35
N VAL A 32 7.95 6.83 7.52
CA VAL A 32 8.87 6.36 8.56
C VAL A 32 8.32 6.71 9.94
N GLY A 33 8.25 5.71 10.82
CA GLY A 33 7.71 5.85 12.17
C GLY A 33 6.45 5.00 12.41
N ARG A 34 5.69 5.38 13.44
CA ARG A 34 4.43 4.71 13.81
C ARG A 34 3.30 5.25 12.95
N MET A 35 2.49 4.36 12.41
CA MET A 35 1.30 4.73 11.62
C MET A 35 0.22 3.67 11.74
N GLU A 36 -0.97 4.00 11.25
CA GLU A 36 -2.05 3.02 11.08
C GLU A 36 -2.17 2.63 9.61
N GLN A 37 -2.33 1.33 9.35
CA GLN A 37 -2.61 0.80 8.02
C GLN A 37 -3.97 0.12 7.99
N VAL A 38 -4.76 0.41 6.97
CA VAL A 38 -5.93 -0.41 6.62
C VAL A 38 -5.43 -1.61 5.81
N PRO A 39 -5.56 -2.86 6.32
CA PRO A 39 -5.13 -4.04 5.59
C PRO A 39 -5.87 -4.20 4.27
N PRO A 40 -5.28 -4.85 3.25
CA PRO A 40 -5.99 -5.17 2.02
C PRO A 40 -7.11 -6.19 2.25
N GLN A 41 -8.18 -6.08 1.46
CA GLN A 41 -9.26 -7.08 1.40
C GLN A 41 -8.71 -8.48 1.09
N TYR A 42 -7.72 -8.55 0.20
CA TYR A 42 -7.01 -9.79 -0.14
C TYR A 42 -5.88 -10.07 0.86
N SER A 43 -6.23 -10.51 2.07
CA SER A 43 -5.26 -10.86 3.12
C SER A 43 -5.63 -12.14 3.87
N ALA A 44 -4.68 -12.69 4.62
CA ALA A 44 -4.90 -13.80 5.54
C ALA A 44 -5.51 -13.37 6.89
N LYS A 45 -5.68 -12.05 7.12
CA LYS A 45 -6.32 -11.52 8.32
C LYS A 45 -7.69 -12.18 8.49
N LYS A 46 -8.02 -12.62 9.70
CA LYS A 46 -9.33 -13.19 10.01
C LYS A 46 -10.24 -12.13 10.61
N VAL A 47 -11.48 -12.09 10.14
CA VAL A 47 -12.55 -11.26 10.70
C VAL A 47 -13.76 -12.16 10.90
N GLY A 48 -14.25 -12.27 12.14
CA GLY A 48 -15.34 -13.21 12.47
C GLY A 48 -14.96 -14.69 12.25
N GLY A 49 -13.69 -15.05 12.41
CA GLY A 49 -13.19 -16.42 12.24
C GLY A 49 -12.85 -16.83 10.81
N GLU A 50 -13.26 -16.06 9.80
CA GLU A 50 -12.95 -16.33 8.39
C GLU A 50 -11.83 -15.45 7.84
N ALA A 51 -10.96 -16.00 7.00
CA ALA A 51 -9.88 -15.26 6.36
C ALA A 51 -10.41 -14.32 5.26
N MET A 52 -9.91 -13.10 5.25
CA MET A 52 -10.39 -12.00 4.40
C MET A 52 -10.33 -12.31 2.90
N HIS A 53 -9.27 -12.95 2.41
CA HIS A 53 -9.17 -13.33 0.99
C HIS A 53 -10.29 -14.30 0.54
N ARG A 54 -10.85 -15.12 1.44
CA ARG A 54 -11.98 -16.01 1.10
C ARG A 54 -13.25 -15.21 0.87
N ARG A 55 -13.51 -14.24 1.75
CA ARG A 55 -14.62 -13.30 1.63
C ARG A 55 -14.49 -12.43 0.38
N ALA A 56 -13.31 -11.86 0.14
CA ALA A 56 -13.02 -11.04 -1.04
C ALA A 56 -13.22 -11.81 -2.35
N ARG A 57 -12.86 -13.10 -2.41
CA ARG A 57 -13.11 -13.95 -3.60
C ARG A 57 -14.59 -14.20 -3.87
N ARG A 58 -15.47 -14.06 -2.87
CA ARG A 58 -16.93 -14.08 -3.04
C ARG A 58 -17.51 -12.71 -3.40
N GLY A 59 -16.66 -11.68 -3.56
CA GLY A 59 -17.11 -10.31 -3.80
C GLY A 59 -17.60 -9.59 -2.56
N GLU A 60 -17.39 -10.14 -1.36
CA GLU A 60 -17.74 -9.47 -0.12
C GLU A 60 -16.64 -8.46 0.26
N GLU A 61 -17.03 -7.19 0.41
CA GLU A 61 -16.18 -6.18 1.01
C GLU A 61 -16.48 -6.05 2.51
N VAL A 62 -15.42 -6.03 3.31
CA VAL A 62 -15.54 -5.87 4.76
C VAL A 62 -14.83 -4.60 5.16
N ALA A 63 -15.49 -3.74 5.95
CA ALA A 63 -14.83 -2.61 6.57
C ALA A 63 -13.74 -3.13 7.53
N LEU A 64 -12.48 -2.89 7.16
CA LEU A 64 -11.33 -3.33 7.96
C LEU A 64 -10.87 -2.17 8.83
N ALA A 65 -10.85 -2.39 10.16
CA ALA A 65 -10.27 -1.44 11.08
C ALA A 65 -8.75 -1.27 10.79
N PRO A 66 -8.23 -0.03 10.85
CA PRO A 66 -6.80 0.23 10.80
C PRO A 66 -6.07 -0.54 11.90
N VAL A 67 -4.84 -0.94 11.62
CA VAL A 67 -3.96 -1.61 12.58
C VAL A 67 -2.66 -0.82 12.73
N PRO A 68 -2.10 -0.72 13.95
CA PRO A 68 -0.84 -0.03 14.16
C PRO A 68 0.31 -0.84 13.55
N VAL A 69 1.18 -0.14 12.84
CA VAL A 69 2.43 -0.68 12.30
C VAL A 69 3.57 0.31 12.53
N VAL A 70 4.81 -0.18 12.42
CA VAL A 70 6.00 0.66 12.52
C VAL A 70 6.87 0.45 11.29
N ILE A 71 7.16 1.54 10.58
CA ILE A 71 8.16 1.58 9.53
C ILE A 71 9.47 2.03 10.17
N HIS A 72 10.39 1.09 10.37
CA HIS A 72 11.67 1.36 11.03
C HIS A 72 12.68 2.04 10.10
N CYS A 73 12.71 1.63 8.83
CA CYS A 73 13.52 2.26 7.80
C CYS A 73 12.82 2.11 6.46
N LEU A 74 12.90 3.14 5.63
CA LEU A 74 12.49 3.11 4.24
C LEU A 74 13.54 3.87 3.43
N GLU A 75 14.15 3.20 2.47
CA GLU A 75 15.21 3.74 1.61
C GLU A 75 14.78 3.58 0.16
N ILE A 76 14.66 4.68 -0.59
CA ILE A 76 14.45 4.61 -2.03
C ILE A 76 15.76 4.21 -2.71
N GLU A 77 15.71 3.17 -3.52
CA GLU A 77 16.84 2.66 -4.31
C GLU A 77 16.84 3.27 -5.72
N SER A 78 15.67 3.44 -6.33
CA SER A 78 15.52 4.14 -7.61
C SER A 78 14.13 4.74 -7.81
N VAL A 79 14.08 5.85 -8.53
CA VAL A 79 12.85 6.44 -9.05
C VAL A 79 12.95 6.45 -10.57
N ALA A 80 12.15 5.61 -11.23
CA ALA A 80 12.05 5.50 -12.68
C ALA A 80 10.57 5.47 -13.04
N LEU A 81 9.92 6.63 -12.91
CA LEU A 81 8.46 6.76 -12.98
C LEU A 81 7.87 6.07 -14.23
N PRO A 82 6.77 5.32 -14.07
CA PRO A 82 5.93 5.21 -12.87
C PRO A 82 6.45 4.22 -11.81
N SER A 83 7.64 3.65 -11.98
CA SER A 83 8.21 2.66 -11.07
C SER A 83 9.08 3.30 -9.99
N VAL A 84 8.89 2.87 -8.74
CA VAL A 84 9.72 3.25 -7.60
C VAL A 84 10.20 1.98 -6.91
N THR A 85 11.52 1.83 -6.77
CA THR A 85 12.13 0.71 -6.05
C THR A 85 12.62 1.22 -4.70
N PHE A 86 12.30 0.50 -3.63
CA PHE A 86 12.70 0.87 -2.28
C PHE A 86 12.93 -0.36 -1.41
N ARG A 87 13.77 -0.20 -0.40
CA ARG A 87 14.00 -1.17 0.67
C ARG A 87 13.26 -0.73 1.92
N LEU A 88 12.70 -1.70 2.63
CA LEU A 88 11.87 -1.46 3.81
C LEU A 88 12.24 -2.39 4.95
N ARG A 89 12.33 -1.83 6.17
CA ARG A 89 12.32 -2.58 7.43
C ARG A 89 11.13 -2.12 8.25
N CYS A 90 10.25 -3.05 8.63
CA CYS A 90 8.99 -2.74 9.28
C CYS A 90 8.62 -3.78 10.35
N SER A 91 7.64 -3.46 11.19
CA SER A 91 7.07 -4.38 12.17
C SER A 91 6.30 -5.51 11.49
N SER A 92 6.08 -6.60 12.22
CA SER A 92 5.18 -7.67 11.79
C SER A 92 3.76 -7.12 11.52
N GLY A 93 3.05 -7.74 10.58
CA GLY A 93 1.71 -7.33 10.19
C GLY A 93 1.63 -6.12 9.25
N THR A 94 2.78 -5.54 8.86
CA THR A 94 2.84 -4.49 7.83
C THR A 94 2.49 -5.05 6.46
N TYR A 95 1.60 -4.38 5.72
CA TYR A 95 1.24 -4.76 4.36
C TYR A 95 1.92 -3.85 3.37
N VAL A 96 2.94 -4.34 2.65
CA VAL A 96 3.65 -3.56 1.61
C VAL A 96 2.69 -3.09 0.51
N ARG A 97 1.69 -3.91 0.16
CA ARG A 97 0.63 -3.54 -0.79
C ARG A 97 -0.24 -2.36 -0.29
N ALA A 98 -0.51 -2.31 1.01
CA ALA A 98 -1.21 -1.16 1.61
C ALA A 98 -0.32 0.08 1.61
N LEU A 99 0.98 -0.07 1.92
CA LEU A 99 1.94 1.03 1.84
C LEU A 99 2.01 1.62 0.43
N ALA A 100 2.05 0.78 -0.61
CA ALA A 100 2.08 1.24 -2.01
C ALA A 100 0.79 2.01 -2.39
N ARG A 101 -0.38 1.49 -2.03
CA ARG A 101 -1.68 2.19 -2.19
C ARG A 101 -1.68 3.52 -1.45
N ASP A 102 -1.27 3.55 -0.19
CA ASP A 102 -1.32 4.76 0.62
C ASP A 102 -0.32 5.81 0.10
N ALA A 103 0.82 5.37 -0.44
CA ALA A 103 1.80 6.25 -1.08
C ALA A 103 1.26 6.86 -2.38
N GLY A 104 0.67 6.08 -3.28
CA GLY A 104 0.08 6.61 -4.50
C GLY A 104 -1.13 7.51 -4.21
N ALA A 105 -1.92 7.23 -3.16
CA ALA A 105 -3.00 8.11 -2.71
C ALA A 105 -2.48 9.46 -2.22
N ARG A 106 -1.38 9.48 -1.44
CA ARG A 106 -0.70 10.73 -1.02
C ARG A 106 -0.07 11.49 -2.18
N LEU A 107 0.33 10.78 -3.24
CA LEU A 107 0.85 11.35 -4.48
C LEU A 107 -0.27 11.80 -5.45
N GLY A 108 -1.52 11.39 -5.21
CA GLY A 108 -2.66 11.71 -6.07
C GLY A 108 -2.75 10.86 -7.35
N VAL A 109 -2.05 9.71 -7.41
CA VAL A 109 -1.93 8.88 -8.62
C VAL A 109 -2.35 7.42 -8.45
N GLY A 110 -2.83 7.01 -7.27
CA GLY A 110 -3.39 5.67 -7.05
C GLY A 110 -3.42 5.17 -5.63
#